data_AF-A0AA43UKB9-F1
#
_entry.id   AF-A0AA43UKB9-F1
#
_cell.length_a   1.000
_cell.length_b   1.000
_cell.length_c   1.000
_cell.angle_alpha   90.00
_cell.angle_beta   90.00
_cell.angle_gamma   90.00
#
_symmetry.space_group_name_H-M   'P 1'
#
loop_
_entity.id
_entity.type
_entity.pdbx_description
1 polymer ?
#
loop_
_entity_poly.entity_id
_entity_poly.type
_entity_poly.pdbx_seq_one_letter_code
_entity_poly.pdbx_strand_id
1 'polypeptide(L)'
;MILEIDGGYAGIRFSACHFIPRHEKCSRLHGHSYIVRLRLEGDIGEDGMIMDFVVLKRELREIIEEMDHKTLLPTQSEEVKVTVDGESVEALTCGKRYVIPRMDVTLLDIPNTTAEEMARMMTLRMVADIDFPSNVRSVSIGLDEERGQTAWYTEVLRCRRPSCSCREGSTPPRASPRPWTTGARSPRSASGTARGTPRS
;
A
#
# COMPACT_ATOMS: atom_id res chain seq x y z
N MET A 1 4.10 2.44 14.21
CA MET A 1 5.35 2.94 13.59
C MET A 1 5.07 3.28 12.12
N ILE A 2 5.83 4.19 11.50
CA ILE A 2 5.67 4.58 10.09
C ILE A 2 6.89 4.15 9.29
N LEU A 3 6.66 3.55 8.13
CA LEU A 3 7.66 3.30 7.09
C LEU A 3 7.32 4.19 5.90
N GLU A 4 8.30 4.94 5.38
CA GLU A 4 8.10 5.86 4.26
C GLU A 4 9.07 5.56 3.11
N ILE A 5 8.56 5.65 1.88
CA ILE A 5 9.37 5.75 0.66
C ILE A 5 9.10 7.13 0.05
N ASP A 6 10.13 7.97 0.04
CA ASP A 6 10.13 9.20 -0.75
C ASP A 6 10.48 8.88 -2.21
N GLY A 7 9.49 8.88 -3.09
CA GLY A 7 9.67 8.60 -4.51
C GLY A 7 10.59 9.58 -5.23
N GLY A 8 10.71 10.82 -4.75
CA GLY A 8 11.57 11.83 -5.33
C GLY A 8 13.04 11.45 -5.25
N TYR A 9 13.45 10.83 -4.13
CA TYR A 9 14.81 10.31 -3.93
C TYR A 9 14.96 8.85 -4.36
N ALA A 10 13.90 8.04 -4.27
CA ALA A 10 13.92 6.64 -4.65
C ALA A 10 13.76 6.39 -6.16
N GLY A 11 13.52 7.46 -6.96
CA GLY A 11 13.33 7.37 -8.40
C GLY A 11 11.98 6.76 -8.81
N ILE A 12 10.95 6.92 -7.97
CA ILE A 12 9.59 6.45 -8.26
C ILE A 12 8.80 7.63 -8.83
N ARG A 13 8.94 7.81 -10.15
CA ARG A 13 8.40 8.94 -10.91
C ARG A 13 8.03 8.52 -12.33
N PHE A 14 7.04 9.17 -12.91
CA PHE A 14 6.64 8.97 -14.30
C PHE A 14 6.20 10.31 -14.91
N SER A 15 6.23 10.42 -16.23
CA SER A 15 5.74 11.61 -16.95
C SER A 15 4.55 11.25 -17.82
N ALA A 16 3.44 11.95 -17.66
CA ALA A 16 2.22 11.65 -18.41
C ALA A 16 1.43 12.92 -18.74
N CYS A 17 0.63 12.83 -19.80
CA CYS A 17 -0.32 13.86 -20.19
C CYS A 17 -1.71 13.56 -19.65
N HIS A 18 -2.46 14.59 -19.26
CA HIS A 18 -3.85 14.47 -18.84
C HIS A 18 -4.63 15.78 -19.07
N PHE A 19 -5.92 15.78 -18.73
CA PHE A 19 -6.76 16.97 -18.62
C PHE A 19 -7.89 16.73 -17.62
N ILE A 20 -8.38 17.81 -17.02
CA ILE A 20 -9.51 17.78 -16.06
C ILE A 20 -10.66 18.60 -16.66
N PRO A 21 -11.81 17.97 -17.01
CA PRO A 21 -12.97 18.67 -17.56
C PRO A 21 -13.39 19.88 -16.70
N ARG A 22 -13.83 20.96 -17.36
CA ARG A 22 -14.33 22.21 -16.75
C ARG A 22 -13.38 22.96 -15.79
N HIS A 23 -12.15 22.48 -15.57
CA HIS A 23 -11.14 23.23 -14.83
C HIS A 23 -10.56 24.38 -15.68
N GLU A 24 -10.37 25.57 -15.11
CA GLU A 24 -9.97 26.77 -15.86
C GLU A 24 -8.68 26.56 -16.68
N LYS A 25 -7.60 26.15 -16.02
CA LYS A 25 -6.30 25.86 -16.66
C LYS A 25 -6.15 24.40 -17.09
N CYS A 26 -6.41 23.46 -16.18
CA CYS A 26 -6.20 22.03 -16.39
C CYS A 26 -7.18 21.36 -17.37
N SER A 27 -8.20 22.06 -17.90
CA SER A 27 -9.05 21.50 -18.96
C SER A 27 -8.37 21.38 -20.32
N ARG A 28 -7.24 22.06 -20.52
CA ARG A 28 -6.39 21.87 -21.71
C ARG A 28 -5.50 20.66 -21.50
N LEU A 29 -5.23 19.90 -22.57
CA LEU A 29 -4.24 18.83 -22.52
C LEU A 29 -2.89 19.44 -22.11
N HIS A 30 -2.29 18.88 -21.08
CA HIS A 30 -0.98 19.22 -20.55
C HIS A 30 -0.38 17.98 -19.89
N GLY A 31 0.80 18.09 -19.29
CA GLY A 31 1.40 16.95 -18.60
C GLY A 31 2.20 17.38 -17.38
N HIS A 32 2.54 16.37 -16.58
CA HIS A 32 3.28 16.49 -15.34
C HIS A 32 4.38 15.44 -15.27
N SER A 33 5.42 15.76 -14.50
CA SER A 33 6.36 14.75 -14.00
C SER A 33 5.94 14.37 -12.59
N TYR A 34 5.15 13.31 -12.50
CA TYR A 34 4.57 12.83 -11.26
C TYR A 34 5.60 12.18 -10.36
N ILE A 35 5.46 12.36 -9.04
CA ILE A 35 6.27 11.67 -8.03
C ILE A 35 5.31 10.84 -7.16
N VAL A 36 5.60 9.55 -7.00
CA VAL A 36 4.78 8.65 -6.18
C VAL A 36 5.47 8.38 -4.84
N ARG A 37 4.77 8.68 -3.76
CA ARG A 37 5.24 8.49 -2.38
C ARG A 37 4.43 7.37 -1.74
N LEU A 38 5.04 6.68 -0.78
CA LEU A 38 4.35 5.63 -0.03
C LEU A 38 4.62 5.76 1.46
N ARG A 39 3.57 5.55 2.25
CA ARG A 39 3.64 5.38 3.70
C ARG A 39 2.93 4.10 4.09
N LEU A 40 3.55 3.32 4.96
CA LEU A 40 2.88 2.27 5.71
C LEU A 40 2.81 2.66 7.18
N GLU A 41 1.70 2.32 7.82
CA GLU A 41 1.60 2.33 9.28
C GLU A 41 1.44 0.90 9.78
N GLY A 42 2.26 0.52 10.76
CA GLY A 42 2.26 -0.83 11.30
C GLY A 42 3.18 -0.99 12.52
N ASP A 43 3.27 -2.22 13.00
CA ASP A 43 4.17 -2.63 14.08
C ASP A 43 5.36 -3.40 13.51
N ILE A 44 6.46 -3.44 14.26
CA ILE A 44 7.64 -4.24 13.90
C ILE A 44 7.27 -5.72 14.03
N GLY A 45 7.42 -6.48 12.95
CA GLY A 45 7.19 -7.93 12.89
C GLY A 45 8.28 -8.73 13.61
N GLU A 46 8.11 -10.05 13.64
CA GLU A 46 9.08 -10.97 14.28
C GLU A 46 10.46 -10.96 13.62
N ASP A 47 10.51 -10.60 12.33
CA ASP A 47 11.72 -10.43 11.52
C ASP A 47 12.43 -9.09 11.75
N GLY A 48 11.87 -8.22 12.60
CA GLY A 48 12.43 -6.91 12.92
C GLY A 48 12.08 -5.81 11.91
N MET A 49 11.16 -6.06 10.97
CA MET A 49 10.73 -5.08 9.96
C MET A 49 9.21 -4.89 9.97
N ILE A 50 8.74 -3.73 9.48
CA ILE A 50 7.30 -3.58 9.17
C ILE A 50 7.01 -4.32 7.87
N MET A 51 7.81 -4.04 6.84
CA MET A 51 7.76 -4.67 5.52
C MET A 51 9.06 -4.40 4.76
N ASP A 52 9.43 -5.29 3.83
CA ASP A 52 10.60 -5.12 2.96
C ASP A 52 10.39 -3.99 1.92
N PHE A 53 11.30 -3.01 1.92
CA PHE A 53 11.33 -1.94 0.93
C PHE A 53 11.47 -2.41 -0.52
N VAL A 54 12.13 -3.55 -0.76
CA VAL A 54 12.33 -4.07 -2.12
C VAL A 54 11.00 -4.45 -2.76
N VAL A 55 10.12 -5.11 -2.00
CA VAL A 55 8.77 -5.49 -2.44
C VAL A 55 7.95 -4.25 -2.77
N LEU A 56 7.91 -3.28 -1.85
CA LEU A 56 7.16 -2.03 -2.04
C LEU A 56 7.65 -1.23 -3.24
N LYS A 57 8.97 -1.10 -3.43
CA LYS A 57 9.55 -0.38 -4.56
C LYS A 57 9.33 -1.09 -5.89
N ARG A 58 9.30 -2.44 -5.90
CA ARG A 58 9.01 -3.20 -7.12
C ARG A 58 7.58 -2.91 -7.57
N GLU A 59 6.62 -3.06 -6.66
CA GLU A 59 5.20 -2.81 -6.95
C GLU A 59 4.97 -1.38 -7.42
N LEU A 60 5.52 -0.38 -6.72
CA LEU A 60 5.41 1.01 -7.14
C LEU A 60 5.97 1.24 -8.55
N ARG A 61 7.04 0.54 -8.95
CA ARG A 61 7.60 0.65 -10.30
C ARG A 61 6.70 0.01 -11.35
N GLU A 62 6.14 -1.16 -11.06
CA GLU A 62 5.21 -1.85 -11.95
C GLU A 62 3.97 -1.00 -12.22
N ILE A 63 3.40 -0.36 -11.18
CA ILE A 63 2.28 0.57 -11.32
C ILE A 63 2.64 1.75 -12.22
N ILE A 64 3.75 2.45 -11.96
CA ILE A 64 4.07 3.69 -12.71
C ILE A 64 4.51 3.45 -14.16
N GLU A 65 5.11 2.30 -14.47
CA GLU A 65 5.58 1.97 -15.83
C GLU A 65 4.43 1.96 -16.84
N GLU A 66 3.23 1.54 -16.42
CA GLU A 66 2.05 1.51 -17.27
C GLU A 66 1.52 2.91 -17.64
N MET A 67 1.90 3.92 -16.87
CA MET A 67 1.46 5.32 -17.07
C MET A 67 2.56 6.19 -17.69
N ASP A 68 3.81 5.73 -17.68
CA ASP A 68 4.95 6.53 -18.12
C ASP A 68 4.95 6.78 -19.63
N HIS A 69 5.18 8.03 -20.01
CA HIS A 69 5.15 8.55 -21.38
C HIS A 69 3.82 8.29 -22.12
N LYS A 70 2.68 8.31 -21.41
CA LYS A 70 1.33 8.11 -21.99
C LYS A 70 0.41 9.31 -21.75
N THR A 71 -0.69 9.34 -22.48
CA THR A 71 -1.85 10.17 -22.17
C THR A 71 -2.83 9.35 -21.33
N LEU A 72 -3.16 9.85 -20.15
CA LEU A 72 -4.07 9.22 -19.21
C LEU A 72 -5.50 9.64 -19.53
N LEU A 73 -6.40 8.66 -19.72
CA LEU A 73 -7.82 8.91 -19.96
C LEU A 73 -8.69 8.16 -18.94
N PRO A 74 -9.66 8.84 -18.30
CA PRO A 74 -10.57 8.21 -17.35
C PRO A 74 -11.68 7.44 -18.09
N THR A 75 -11.93 6.19 -17.73
CA THR A 75 -13.00 5.37 -18.34
C THR A 75 -14.32 5.41 -17.58
N GLN A 76 -14.34 5.89 -16.32
CA GLN A 76 -15.56 6.02 -15.52
C GLN A 76 -16.11 7.46 -15.50
N SER A 77 -15.62 8.34 -16.37
CA SER A 77 -16.03 9.74 -16.39
C SER A 77 -17.40 9.93 -17.02
N GLU A 78 -18.26 10.71 -16.37
CA GLU A 78 -19.50 11.20 -17.00
C GLU A 78 -19.23 12.35 -17.98
N GLU A 79 -18.06 13.01 -17.88
CA GLU A 79 -17.70 14.20 -18.65
C GLU A 79 -16.72 13.93 -19.80
N VAL A 80 -16.10 12.74 -19.81
CA VAL A 80 -15.17 12.30 -20.84
C VAL A 80 -15.68 11.00 -21.43
N LYS A 81 -16.12 11.05 -22.68
CA LYS A 81 -16.47 9.84 -23.42
C LYS A 81 -15.22 9.32 -24.13
N VAL A 82 -14.76 8.14 -23.73
CA VAL A 82 -13.62 7.45 -24.35
C VAL A 82 -14.14 6.31 -25.24
N THR A 83 -13.66 6.24 -26.48
CA THR A 83 -13.96 5.17 -27.42
C THR A 83 -12.66 4.63 -28.01
N VAL A 84 -12.49 3.31 -28.04
CA VAL A 84 -11.34 2.65 -28.67
C VAL A 84 -11.78 2.17 -30.06
N ASP A 85 -11.08 2.59 -31.10
CA ASP A 85 -11.33 2.21 -32.49
C ASP A 85 -10.02 1.76 -33.14
N GLY A 86 -9.84 0.44 -33.21
CA GLY A 86 -8.62 -0.20 -33.70
C GLY A 86 -7.37 0.31 -32.98
N GLU A 87 -6.46 0.92 -33.75
CA GLU A 87 -5.19 1.48 -33.28
C GLU A 87 -5.31 2.93 -32.77
N SER A 88 -6.53 3.43 -32.53
CA SER A 88 -6.77 4.78 -32.04
C SER A 88 -7.72 4.80 -30.85
N VAL A 89 -7.56 5.82 -30.01
CA VAL A 89 -8.47 6.13 -28.91
C VAL A 89 -8.97 7.55 -29.10
N GLU A 90 -10.30 7.69 -29.13
CA GLU A 90 -10.99 8.97 -29.20
C GLU A 90 -11.49 9.36 -27.80
N ALA A 91 -11.22 10.61 -27.40
CA ALA A 91 -11.76 11.22 -26.19
C ALA A 91 -12.56 12.49 -26.54
N LEU A 92 -13.84 12.50 -26.15
CA LEU A 92 -14.75 13.64 -26.30
C LEU A 92 -15.06 14.25 -24.94
N THR A 93 -14.81 15.54 -24.77
CA THR A 93 -15.07 16.24 -23.51
C THR A 93 -15.27 17.73 -23.74
N CYS A 94 -16.29 18.35 -23.13
CA CYS A 94 -16.56 19.80 -23.21
C CYS A 94 -16.43 20.40 -24.63
N GLY A 95 -16.93 19.71 -25.67
CA GLY A 95 -16.84 20.15 -27.07
C GLY A 95 -15.47 19.96 -27.76
N LYS A 96 -14.48 19.40 -27.07
CA LYS A 96 -13.16 19.03 -27.61
C LYS A 96 -13.16 17.57 -28.04
N ARG A 97 -12.41 17.28 -29.11
CA ARG A 97 -12.17 15.94 -29.64
C ARG A 97 -10.67 15.69 -29.75
N TYR A 98 -10.20 14.66 -29.06
CA TYR A 98 -8.82 14.17 -29.16
C TYR A 98 -8.84 12.79 -29.79
N VAL A 99 -7.91 12.52 -30.71
CA VAL A 99 -7.69 11.19 -31.28
C VAL A 99 -6.20 10.90 -31.14
N ILE A 100 -5.87 9.85 -30.40
CA ILE A 100 -4.51 9.51 -30.01
C ILE A 100 -4.25 8.05 -30.40
N PRO A 101 -3.06 7.67 -30.90
CA PRO A 101 -2.73 6.27 -31.11
C PRO A 101 -2.94 5.44 -29.85
N ARG A 102 -3.51 4.24 -29.98
CA ARG A 102 -3.82 3.34 -28.86
C ARG A 102 -2.60 3.03 -28.01
N MET A 103 -1.43 2.95 -28.65
CA MET A 103 -0.17 2.71 -27.97
C MET A 103 0.27 3.85 -27.05
N ASP A 104 -0.21 5.08 -27.26
CA ASP A 104 0.19 6.26 -26.49
C ASP A 104 -0.81 6.60 -25.36
N VAL A 105 -1.81 5.75 -25.14
CA VAL A 105 -2.88 5.97 -24.16
C VAL A 105 -2.90 4.88 -23.10
N THR A 106 -3.03 5.33 -21.85
CA THR A 106 -3.38 4.49 -20.72
C THR A 106 -4.80 4.81 -20.28
N LEU A 107 -5.66 3.79 -20.30
CA LEU A 107 -7.04 3.88 -19.84
C LEU A 107 -7.07 3.57 -18.35
N LEU A 108 -7.54 4.52 -17.55
CA LEU A 108 -7.61 4.41 -16.10
C LEU A 108 -9.05 4.23 -15.65
N ASP A 109 -9.31 3.19 -14.85
CA ASP A 109 -10.63 2.89 -14.29
C ASP A 109 -10.98 3.82 -13.11
N ILE A 110 -11.05 5.11 -13.42
CA ILE A 110 -11.31 6.22 -12.49
C ILE A 110 -12.25 7.24 -13.14
N PRO A 111 -12.98 8.04 -12.34
CA PRO A 111 -13.89 9.05 -12.87
C PRO A 111 -13.17 10.28 -13.43
N ASN A 112 -12.01 10.64 -12.88
CA ASN A 112 -11.20 11.78 -13.30
C ASN A 112 -9.71 11.49 -13.11
N THR A 113 -8.85 12.08 -13.93
CA THR A 113 -7.39 11.95 -13.84
C THR A 113 -6.77 13.00 -12.90
N THR A 114 -7.40 13.27 -11.76
CA THR A 114 -6.82 14.17 -10.73
C THR A 114 -5.83 13.42 -9.86
N ALA A 115 -4.97 14.16 -9.16
CA ALA A 115 -4.00 13.56 -8.24
C ALA A 115 -4.66 12.68 -7.16
N GLU A 116 -5.82 13.10 -6.63
CA GLU A 116 -6.56 12.39 -5.59
C GLU A 116 -7.12 11.04 -6.07
N GLU A 117 -7.78 11.02 -7.23
CA GLU A 117 -8.35 9.78 -7.79
C GLU A 117 -7.25 8.81 -8.23
N MET A 118 -6.16 9.32 -8.81
CA MET A 118 -5.02 8.49 -9.19
C MET A 118 -4.30 7.93 -7.94
N ALA A 119 -4.09 8.73 -6.89
CA ALA A 119 -3.52 8.24 -5.64
C ALA A 119 -4.39 7.13 -5.01
N ARG A 120 -5.71 7.29 -5.04
CA ARG A 120 -6.67 6.27 -4.60
C ARG A 120 -6.56 4.99 -5.43
N MET A 121 -6.59 5.10 -6.75
CA MET A 121 -6.46 3.96 -7.67
C MET A 121 -5.15 3.20 -7.43
N MET A 122 -4.02 3.91 -7.38
CA MET A 122 -2.71 3.31 -7.12
C MET A 122 -2.70 2.58 -5.76
N THR A 123 -3.29 3.17 -4.71
CA THR A 123 -3.34 2.55 -3.37
C THR A 123 -4.15 1.26 -3.41
N LEU A 124 -5.35 1.30 -4.01
CA LEU A 124 -6.23 0.13 -4.08
C LEU A 124 -5.63 -0.99 -4.92
N ARG A 125 -4.95 -0.64 -6.01
CA ARG A 125 -4.20 -1.59 -6.83
C ARG A 125 -3.08 -2.26 -6.04
N MET A 126 -2.25 -1.49 -5.36
CA MET A 126 -1.19 -2.03 -4.50
C MET A 126 -1.73 -2.97 -3.42
N VAL A 127 -2.87 -2.63 -2.81
CA VAL A 127 -3.54 -3.49 -1.81
C VAL A 127 -4.09 -4.78 -2.42
N ALA A 128 -4.47 -4.77 -3.69
CA ALA A 128 -4.91 -5.96 -4.40
C ALA A 128 -3.72 -6.86 -4.82
N ASP A 129 -2.59 -6.25 -5.20
CA ASP A 129 -1.44 -6.94 -5.80
C ASP A 129 -0.43 -7.44 -4.75
N ILE A 130 -0.39 -6.84 -3.55
CA ILE A 130 0.48 -7.24 -2.44
C ILE A 130 -0.29 -7.95 -1.33
N ASP A 131 0.23 -9.09 -0.88
CA ASP A 131 -0.17 -9.72 0.38
C ASP A 131 0.55 -9.05 1.56
N PHE A 132 -0.11 -8.06 2.16
CA PHE A 132 0.43 -7.33 3.30
C PHE A 132 0.41 -8.19 4.58
N PRO A 133 1.51 -8.21 5.36
CA PRO A 133 1.54 -8.98 6.59
C PRO A 133 0.64 -8.34 7.66
N SER A 134 0.21 -9.14 8.63
CA SER A 134 -0.82 -8.74 9.62
C SER A 134 -0.40 -7.60 10.56
N ASN A 135 0.90 -7.30 10.63
CA ASN A 135 1.46 -6.17 11.38
C ASN A 135 1.36 -4.83 10.63
N VAL A 136 0.97 -4.82 9.35
CA VAL A 136 0.68 -3.60 8.59
C VAL A 136 -0.80 -3.24 8.76
N ARG A 137 -1.07 -2.05 9.29
CA ARG A 137 -2.42 -1.54 9.57
C ARG A 137 -2.97 -0.68 8.44
N SER A 138 -2.14 0.08 7.74
CA SER A 138 -2.59 0.91 6.62
C SER A 138 -1.50 1.13 5.59
N VAL A 139 -1.94 1.40 4.37
CA VAL A 139 -1.12 1.77 3.21
C VAL A 139 -1.63 3.11 2.72
N SER A 140 -0.72 4.05 2.49
CA SER A 140 -1.03 5.33 1.88
C SER A 140 -0.12 5.57 0.68
N ILE A 141 -0.71 5.89 -0.47
CA ILE A 141 0.03 6.41 -1.62
C ILE A 141 -0.25 7.90 -1.76
N GLY A 142 0.84 8.64 -1.95
CA GLY A 142 0.83 10.06 -2.27
C GLY A 142 1.23 10.28 -3.72
N LEU A 143 0.55 11.18 -4.41
CA LEU A 143 0.88 11.56 -5.79
C LEU A 143 1.14 13.08 -5.86
N ASP A 144 2.33 13.44 -6.34
CA ASP A 144 2.71 14.83 -6.59
C ASP A 144 2.54 15.14 -8.09
N GLU A 145 1.72 16.12 -8.48
CA GLU A 145 1.70 16.62 -9.89
C GLU A 145 2.77 17.70 -10.12
N GLU A 146 3.08 18.45 -9.07
CA GLU A 146 4.10 19.49 -9.02
C GLU A 146 4.88 19.32 -7.72
N ARG A 147 6.19 19.60 -7.74
CA ARG A 147 7.04 19.38 -6.57
C ARG A 147 6.51 20.16 -5.36
N GLY A 148 6.29 19.44 -4.25
CA GLY A 148 5.86 20.03 -2.97
C GLY A 148 4.35 20.09 -2.77
N GLN A 149 3.55 19.56 -3.71
CA GLN A 149 2.09 19.42 -3.56
C GLN A 149 1.72 17.94 -3.73
N THR A 150 1.19 17.31 -2.68
CA THR A 150 0.87 15.87 -2.69
C THR A 150 -0.58 15.61 -2.32
N ALA A 151 -1.30 14.88 -3.17
CA ALA A 151 -2.57 14.27 -2.80
C ALA A 151 -2.33 12.88 -2.20
N TRP A 152 -2.88 12.60 -1.02
CA TRP A 152 -2.75 11.30 -0.35
C TRP A 152 -4.09 10.58 -0.29
N TYR A 153 -4.08 9.28 -0.57
CA TYR A 153 -5.16 8.37 -0.20
C TYR A 153 -4.61 7.31 0.76
N THR A 154 -5.42 6.88 1.72
CA THR A 154 -5.05 5.85 2.71
C THR A 154 -6.10 4.76 2.73
N GLU A 155 -5.65 3.51 2.56
CA GLU A 155 -6.47 2.33 2.75
C GLU A 155 -6.11 1.66 4.09
N VAL A 156 -7.12 1.39 4.92
CA VAL A 156 -6.93 0.69 6.19
C VAL A 156 -7.06 -0.81 5.94
N LEU A 157 -5.97 -1.53 6.19
CA LEU A 157 -5.95 -2.97 6.04
C LEU A 157 -6.73 -3.60 7.20
N ARG A 158 -7.89 -4.18 6.88
CA ARG A 158 -8.62 -4.97 7.86
C ARG A 158 -7.79 -6.21 8.16
N CYS A 159 -7.50 -6.41 9.44
CA CYS A 159 -6.85 -7.62 9.93
C CYS A 159 -7.63 -8.85 9.43
N ARG A 160 -7.08 -9.59 8.46
CA ARG A 160 -7.57 -10.92 8.08
C ARG A 160 -7.18 -11.88 9.21
N ARG A 161 -7.82 -11.78 10.38
CA ARG A 161 -7.77 -12.88 11.35
C ARG A 161 -8.55 -14.06 10.75
N PRO A 162 -7.98 -15.26 10.59
CA PRO A 162 -8.80 -16.46 10.62
C PRO A 162 -9.40 -16.52 12.03
N SER A 163 -10.73 -16.46 12.12
CA SER A 163 -11.56 -16.79 13.28
C SER A 163 -10.82 -17.02 14.61
N CYS A 164 -10.58 -15.96 15.38
CA CYS A 164 -10.46 -16.13 16.82
C CYS A 164 -11.87 -16.46 17.33
N SER A 165 -12.16 -17.76 17.51
CA SER A 165 -13.28 -18.19 18.34
C SER A 165 -12.97 -17.84 19.79
N CYS A 166 -13.13 -16.57 20.16
CA CYS A 166 -13.27 -16.18 21.55
C CYS A 166 -14.64 -16.72 21.99
N ARG A 167 -14.68 -17.99 22.43
CA ARG A 167 -15.77 -18.43 23.31
C ARG A 167 -15.78 -17.47 24.48
N GLU A 168 -16.92 -16.84 24.72
CA GLU A 168 -17.17 -16.06 25.92
C GLU A 168 -16.75 -16.89 27.13
N GLY A 169 -15.65 -16.46 27.74
CA GLY A 169 -15.16 -17.03 28.98
C GLY A 169 -16.16 -16.72 30.08
N SER A 170 -17.02 -17.69 30.33
CA SER A 170 -17.76 -17.87 31.58
C SER A 170 -16.86 -17.57 32.78
N THR A 171 -17.38 -16.72 33.66
CA THR A 171 -16.93 -16.32 34.99
C THR A 171 -16.02 -17.34 35.69
N PRO A 172 -14.87 -16.92 36.27
CA PRO A 172 -14.04 -17.84 37.04
C PRO A 172 -14.77 -18.25 38.33
N PRO A 173 -14.78 -19.54 38.73
CA PRO A 173 -15.32 -19.91 40.02
C PRO A 173 -14.36 -19.47 41.14
N ARG A 174 -14.95 -18.86 42.16
CA ARG A 174 -14.33 -18.46 43.44
C ARG A 174 -13.55 -19.63 44.05
N ALA A 175 -12.28 -19.38 44.37
CA ALA A 175 -11.51 -20.25 45.25
C ALA A 175 -12.15 -20.30 46.65
N SER A 176 -12.34 -21.50 47.19
CA SER A 176 -12.66 -21.72 48.60
C SER A 176 -11.51 -22.52 49.25
N PRO A 177 -11.11 -22.21 50.50
CA PRO A 177 -9.89 -22.75 51.09
C PRO A 177 -10.20 -23.93 52.01
N ARG A 178 -9.45 -25.04 51.95
CA ARG A 178 -9.39 -26.06 53.02
C ARG A 178 -8.05 -26.84 53.02
N PRO A 179 -7.68 -27.48 54.16
CA PRO A 179 -6.33 -27.39 54.73
C PRO A 179 -5.46 -28.67 54.65
N TRP A 180 -4.16 -28.45 54.86
CA TRP A 180 -3.07 -29.31 55.36
C TRP A 180 -3.30 -30.83 55.52
N THR A 181 -2.37 -31.63 54.98
CA THR A 181 -1.69 -32.72 55.73
C THR A 181 -0.39 -33.19 55.05
N THR A 182 0.72 -32.97 55.78
CA THR A 182 1.90 -33.82 56.03
C THR A 182 2.40 -34.84 54.99
N GLY A 183 3.69 -34.72 54.64
CA GLY A 183 4.48 -35.83 54.09
C GLY A 183 5.93 -35.43 53.83
N ALA A 184 6.81 -35.68 54.81
CA ALA A 184 8.23 -35.33 54.80
C ALA A 184 9.08 -36.19 53.84
N ARG A 185 10.08 -35.58 53.20
CA ARG A 185 11.53 -35.93 53.29
C ARG A 185 12.37 -35.19 52.24
N SER A 186 13.32 -34.40 52.72
CA SER A 186 14.55 -33.99 52.01
C SER A 186 15.69 -34.97 52.38
N PRO A 187 16.95 -34.79 51.93
CA PRO A 187 17.48 -34.26 50.67
C PRO A 187 18.48 -35.26 50.03
N ARG A 188 18.94 -35.01 48.79
CA ARG A 188 20.24 -35.53 48.33
C ARG A 188 21.10 -34.39 47.83
N SER A 189 22.23 -34.25 48.51
CA SER A 189 23.42 -33.52 48.14
C SER A 189 24.18 -34.24 47.02
N ALA A 190 24.82 -33.47 46.13
CA ALA A 190 26.10 -33.83 45.53
C ALA A 190 26.79 -32.56 44.99
N SER A 191 27.96 -32.31 45.56
CA SER A 191 28.94 -31.28 45.28
C SER A 191 30.03 -31.80 44.34
N GLY A 192 30.64 -30.90 43.55
CA GLY A 192 31.98 -31.02 42.94
C GLY A 192 32.07 -31.86 41.66
N THR A 193 32.96 -31.62 40.70
CA THR A 193 34.11 -30.72 40.55
C THR A 193 34.56 -30.73 39.07
N ALA A 194 35.31 -29.71 38.68
CA ALA A 194 35.81 -29.38 37.34
C ALA A 194 36.91 -30.31 36.75
N ARG A 195 37.09 -30.23 35.41
CA ARG A 195 38.35 -29.94 34.62
C ARG A 195 38.52 -30.80 33.35
N GLY A 196 39.08 -30.18 32.30
CA GLY A 196 39.81 -30.86 31.21
C GLY A 196 39.44 -30.42 29.78
N THR A 197 39.83 -29.20 29.37
CA THR A 197 40.85 -28.86 28.33
C THR A 197 40.46 -29.03 26.85
N PRO A 198 40.76 -28.04 25.98
CA PRO A 198 40.47 -28.06 24.54
C PRO A 198 41.62 -28.68 23.73
N ARG A 199 41.33 -29.18 22.52
CA ARG A 199 42.33 -29.43 21.49
C ARG A 199 41.96 -28.70 20.20
N SER A 200 43.00 -28.04 19.70
CA SER A 200 43.30 -27.59 18.34
C SER A 200 42.81 -28.49 17.22
#